data_AF-A0A1Q3L7G8-F1
#
_entry.id   AF-A0A1Q3L7G8-F1
#
_cell.length_a   1.000
_cell.length_b   1.000
_cell.length_c   1.000
_cell.angle_alpha   90.00
_cell.angle_beta   90.00
_cell.angle_gamma   90.00
#
_symmetry.space_group_name_H-M   'P 1'
#
loop_
_entity.id
_entity.type
_entity.pdbx_description
1 polymer ?
#
loop_
_entity_poly.entity_id
_entity_poly.type
_entity_poly.pdbx_seq_one_letter_code
_entity_poly.pdbx_strand_id
1 'polypeptide(L)' 'MVEPPAADSELWELANIELTPHVAGSMCDDRGAMGRLVADELGRLAQGLPLQHRVGRDQLARMA' A
#
# COMPACT_ATOMS: atom_id res chain seq x y z
N MET A 1 -3.32 14.17 -5.23
CA MET A 1 -1.95 14.04 -4.71
C MET A 1 -1.21 13.09 -5.63
N VAL A 2 -0.03 13.47 -6.10
CA VAL A 2 0.84 12.63 -6.91
C VAL A 2 1.97 12.13 -6.03
N GLU A 3 2.43 10.92 -6.30
CA GLU A 3 3.63 10.37 -5.67
C GLU A 3 4.73 10.27 -6.71
N PRO A 4 5.91 10.88 -6.48
CA PRO A 4 6.22 11.80 -5.36
C PRO A 4 5.47 13.15 -5.47
N PRO A 5 5.48 14.00 -4.41
CA PRO A 5 4.97 15.37 -4.51
C PRO A 5 5.61 16.11 -5.69
N ALA A 6 4.84 17.01 -6.32
CA ALA A 6 5.33 17.82 -7.43
C ALA A 6 6.56 18.65 -7.00
N ALA A 7 7.44 18.96 -7.94
CA ALA A 7 8.70 19.66 -7.65
C ALA A 7 8.47 21.07 -7.06
N ASP A 8 7.35 21.72 -7.39
CA ASP A 8 6.93 23.04 -6.91
C ASP A 8 5.97 22.98 -5.69
N SER A 9 5.84 21.82 -5.05
CA SER A 9 4.98 21.63 -3.87
C SER A 9 5.51 22.37 -2.64
N GLU A 10 4.63 23.09 -1.92
CA GLU A 10 4.95 23.75 -0.64
C GLU A 10 5.45 22.78 0.45
N LEU A 11 5.09 21.50 0.35
CA LEU A 11 5.55 20.44 1.26
C LEU A 11 7.08 20.31 1.37
N TRP A 12 7.85 20.86 0.42
CA TRP A 12 9.31 20.83 0.51
C TRP A 12 9.88 21.91 1.45
N GLU A 13 9.12 22.97 1.75
CA GLU A 13 9.64 24.19 2.42
C GLU A 13 9.01 24.44 3.81
N LEU A 14 7.97 23.70 4.20
CA LEU A 14 7.29 23.90 5.49
C LEU A 14 8.20 23.52 6.67
N ALA A 15 8.43 24.48 7.57
CA ALA A 15 9.36 24.33 8.70
C ALA A 15 8.87 23.38 9.82
N ASN A 16 7.61 22.97 9.78
CA ASN A 16 6.95 22.20 10.85
C ASN A 16 6.57 20.78 10.44
N ILE A 17 7.19 20.23 9.39
CA ILE A 17 6.92 18.87 8.91
C ILE A 17 8.21 18.08 8.70
N GLU A 18 8.12 16.77 8.93
CA GLU A 18 9.11 15.79 8.49
C GLU A 18 8.49 15.00 7.34
N LEU A 19 9.01 15.18 6.12
CA LEU A 19 8.49 14.50 4.94
C LEU A 19 9.26 13.21 4.69
N THR A 20 8.56 12.08 4.76
CA THR A 20 9.12 10.77 4.40
C THR A 20 8.55 10.30 3.06
N PRO A 21 9.33 9.60 2.23
CA PRO A 21 8.79 8.92 1.05
C PRO A 21 7.69 7.93 1.45
N HIS A 22 6.82 7.55 0.49
CA HIS A 22 5.80 6.53 0.72
C HIS A 22 6.42 5.13 0.81
N VAL A 23 7.16 4.87 1.89
CA VAL A 23 7.89 3.62 2.12
C VAL A 23 7.47 2.92 3.40
N ALA A 24 6.71 3.57 4.29
CA ALA A 24 6.38 3.05 5.61
C ALA A 24 5.84 1.60 5.61
N GLY A 25 5.03 1.22 4.63
CA GLY A 25 4.48 -0.14 4.51
C GLY A 25 5.33 -1.14 3.69
N SER A 26 6.54 -0.78 3.26
CA SER A 26 7.37 -1.58 2.34
C SER A 26 8.85 -1.68 2.75
N MET A 27 9.14 -1.37 4.01
CA MET A 27 10.48 -1.43 4.58
C MET A 27 10.81 -2.84 5.05
N CYS A 28 12.11 -3.19 5.06
CA CYS A 28 12.63 -4.44 5.63
C CYS A 28 11.87 -5.69 5.15
N ASP A 29 11.42 -6.52 6.09
CA ASP A 29 10.77 -7.81 5.83
C ASP A 29 9.32 -7.66 5.32
N ASP A 30 8.70 -6.48 5.51
CA ASP A 30 7.31 -6.23 5.10
C ASP A 30 7.15 -6.44 3.60
N ARG A 31 8.15 -6.04 2.80
CA ARG A 31 8.11 -6.24 1.34
C ARG A 31 8.09 -7.72 0.95
N GLY A 32 8.89 -8.55 1.63
CA GLY A 32 8.92 -10.00 1.39
C GLY A 32 7.61 -10.68 1.81
N ALA A 33 7.09 -10.29 2.98
CA ALA A 33 5.82 -10.80 3.50
C ALA A 33 4.65 -10.43 2.58
N MET A 34 4.56 -9.18 2.12
CA MET A 34 3.54 -8.73 1.16
C MET A 34 3.63 -9.53 -0.16
N GLY A 35 4.83 -9.70 -0.71
CA GLY A 35 5.02 -10.49 -1.93
C GLY A 35 4.55 -11.94 -1.77
N ARG A 36 4.83 -12.56 -0.62
CA ARG A 36 4.37 -13.91 -0.31
C ARG A 36 2.85 -13.98 -0.21
N LEU A 37 2.24 -13.05 0.52
CA LEU A 37 0.78 -12.96 0.67
C LEU A 37 0.09 -12.84 -0.71
N VAL A 38 0.60 -11.98 -1.59
CA VAL A 38 0.07 -11.81 -2.95
C VAL A 38 0.20 -13.10 -3.75
N ALA A 39 1.37 -13.76 -3.71
CA ALA A 39 1.58 -15.03 -4.42
C ALA A 39 0.62 -16.13 -3.95
N ASP A 40 0.41 -16.24 -2.64
CA ASP A 40 -0.51 -17.23 -2.06
C ASP A 40 -1.97 -16.95 -2.49
N GLU A 41 -2.41 -15.69 -2.49
CA GLU A 41 -3.75 -15.30 -2.96
C GLU A 41 -3.94 -15.53 -4.47
N LEU A 42 -2.93 -15.24 -5.29
CA LEU A 42 -2.95 -15.54 -6.73
C LEU A 42 -3.06 -17.04 -6.99
N GLY A 43 -2.36 -17.86 -6.20
CA GLY A 43 -2.45 -19.31 -6.27
C GLY A 43 -3.87 -19.82 -6.01
N ARG A 44 -4.58 -19.23 -5.03
CA ARG A 44 -5.99 -19.53 -4.76
C ARG A 44 -6.89 -19.10 -5.90
N LEU A 45 -6.71 -17.87 -6.41
CA LEU A 45 -7.48 -17.33 -7.51
C LEU A 45 -7.39 -18.19 -8.77
N ALA A 46 -6.18 -18.62 -9.13
CA ALA A 46 -5.94 -19.46 -10.30
C ALA A 46 -6.62 -20.83 -10.22
N GLN A 47 -6.87 -21.33 -9.00
CA GLN A 47 -7.58 -22.58 -8.74
C GLN A 47 -9.10 -22.40 -8.57
N GLY A 48 -9.62 -21.18 -8.73
CA GLY A 48 -11.03 -20.86 -8.49
C GLY A 48 -11.43 -20.92 -7.01
N LEU A 49 -10.47 -20.89 -6.09
CA LEU A 49 -10.73 -20.87 -4.65
C LEU A 49 -11.04 -19.44 -4.19
N PRO A 50 -11.90 -19.26 -3.16
CA PRO A 50 -12.12 -17.96 -2.55
C PRO A 50 -10.83 -17.37 -1.99
N LEU A 51 -10.58 -16.08 -2.25
CA LEU A 51 -9.53 -15.27 -1.65
C LEU A 51 -9.68 -15.22 -0.13
N GLN A 52 -8.59 -15.38 0.63
CA GLN A 52 -8.63 -15.29 2.10
C GLN A 52 -8.66 -13.85 2.58
N HIS A 53 -7.99 -12.95 1.86
CA HIS A 53 -7.82 -11.55 2.26
C HIS A 53 -8.66 -10.61 1.39
N ARG A 54 -9.83 -11.08 0.93
CA ARG A 54 -10.71 -10.29 0.06
C ARG A 54 -11.21 -9.03 0.79
N VAL A 55 -11.02 -7.89 0.16
CA VAL A 55 -11.63 -6.62 0.58
C VAL A 55 -12.82 -6.32 -0.34
N GLY A 56 -14.04 -6.38 0.19
CA GLY A 56 -15.26 -6.01 -0.50
C GLY A 56 -15.48 -4.49 -0.56
N ARG A 57 -16.43 -4.03 -1.39
CA ARG A 57 -16.73 -2.59 -1.56
C ARG A 57 -17.09 -1.90 -0.24
N ASP A 58 -17.88 -2.54 0.61
CA ASP A 58 -18.29 -1.97 1.89
C ASP A 58 -17.14 -1.91 2.91
N GLN A 59 -16.13 -2.78 2.77
CA GLN A 59 -14.92 -2.72 3.60
C GLN A 59 -14.01 -1.61 3.10
N LEU A 60 -13.84 -1.51 1.78
CA LEU A 60 -13.05 -0.46 1.13
C LEU A 60 -13.56 0.94 1.47
N ALA A 61 -14.89 1.13 1.50
CA ALA A 61 -15.52 2.40 1.86
C ALA A 61 -15.23 2.88 3.29
N ARG A 62 -14.67 2.01 4.15
CA ARG A 62 -14.34 2.31 5.55
C ARG A 62 -12.84 2.30 5.83
N MET A 63 -12.00 2.11 4.81
CA MET A 63 -10.55 2.23 4.94
C MET A 63 -10.18 3.72 5.10
N ALA A 64 -9.36 4.02 6.11
CA ALA A 64 -8.93 5.37 6.48
C ALA A 64 -7.94 5.96 5.48
#